data_AF-A0A7K2MMQ6-F1
#
_entry.id   AF-A0A7K2MMQ6-F1
#
_cell.length_a   1.000
_cell.length_b   1.000
_cell.length_c   1.000
_cell.angle_alpha   90.00
_cell.angle_beta   90.00
_cell.angle_gamma   90.00
#
_symmetry.space_group_name_H-M   'P 1'
#
loop_
_entity.id
_entity.type
_entity.pdbx_description
1 polymer ?
#
loop_
_entity_poly.entity_id
_entity_poly.type
_entity_poly.pdbx_seq_one_letter_code
_entity_poly.pdbx_strand_id
1 'polypeptide(L)'
;VDRPAPRERTTVELAALQRAVAEAVPAVEVPDGIVDAVCTLRAALRRKELIASDRRWRQAVRLLQASAFLDGRPAVAESDLSVLTHVLWDSPAQRPTVEREVLHLVNPDAKEALDLADTIDELETQLDAMAGQSREALSEWVIKKAHHQLATAGKRLERLREDAVVAGRSTSAIDRVTGRQRAVRARVLTEALGVD
;
A
#
# COMPACT_ATOMS: atom_id res chain seq x y z
N VAL A 1 -21.36 -33.58 26.26
CA VAL A 1 -21.13 -32.33 25.50
C VAL A 1 -20.45 -31.36 26.44
N ASP A 2 -19.15 -31.15 26.26
CA ASP A 2 -18.37 -30.25 27.11
C ASP A 2 -18.85 -28.82 26.91
N ARG A 3 -19.10 -28.12 28.02
CA ARG A 3 -19.53 -26.73 27.99
C ARG A 3 -18.31 -25.87 27.64
N PRO A 4 -18.33 -25.06 26.56
CA PRO A 4 -17.19 -24.22 26.23
C PRO A 4 -16.89 -23.29 27.41
N ALA A 5 -15.60 -23.17 27.73
CA ALA A 5 -15.12 -22.33 28.81
C ALA A 5 -15.67 -20.89 28.65
N PRO A 6 -16.05 -20.22 29.76
CA PRO A 6 -16.57 -18.86 29.69
C PRO A 6 -15.54 -17.95 29.04
N ARG A 7 -15.95 -17.22 28.00
CA ARG A 7 -15.09 -16.24 27.33
C ARG A 7 -14.69 -15.16 28.33
N GLU A 8 -13.40 -14.91 28.47
CA GLU A 8 -12.88 -13.78 29.24
C GLU A 8 -13.55 -12.50 28.74
N ARG A 9 -14.21 -11.78 29.65
CA ARG A 9 -14.89 -10.53 29.34
C ARG A 9 -13.85 -9.42 29.26
N THR A 10 -14.10 -8.43 28.40
CA THR A 10 -13.29 -7.20 28.35
C THR A 10 -13.13 -6.62 29.76
N THR A 11 -11.89 -6.49 30.22
CA THR A 11 -11.53 -6.05 31.58
C THR A 11 -11.26 -4.55 31.66
N VAL A 12 -11.53 -3.79 30.59
CA VAL A 12 -11.26 -2.35 30.56
C VAL A 12 -12.39 -1.59 31.24
N GLU A 13 -12.06 -0.95 32.35
CA GLU A 13 -12.98 -0.09 33.10
C GLU A 13 -13.42 1.14 32.31
N LEU A 14 -14.68 1.56 32.45
CA LEU A 14 -15.23 2.74 31.77
C LEU A 14 -14.41 4.00 32.06
N ALA A 15 -14.00 4.19 33.32
CA ALA A 15 -13.18 5.33 33.73
C ALA A 15 -11.81 5.33 33.02
N ALA A 16 -11.23 4.14 32.76
CA ALA A 16 -9.98 4.04 32.02
C ALA A 16 -10.17 4.41 30.55
N LEU A 17 -11.27 3.98 29.91
CA LEU A 17 -11.61 4.37 28.54
C LEU A 17 -11.83 5.88 28.41
N GLN A 18 -12.58 6.47 29.34
CA GLN A 18 -12.84 7.92 29.34
C GLN A 18 -11.55 8.73 29.45
N ARG A 19 -10.64 8.35 30.37
CA ARG A 19 -9.31 8.97 30.47
C ARG A 19 -8.48 8.79 29.20
N ALA A 20 -8.50 7.60 28.61
CA ALA A 20 -7.77 7.35 27.37
C ALA A 20 -8.24 8.30 26.24
N VAL A 21 -9.55 8.43 26.05
CA VAL A 21 -10.14 9.27 24.99
C VAL A 21 -9.97 10.77 25.27
N ALA A 22 -10.10 11.21 26.52
CA ALA A 22 -10.08 12.62 26.87
C ALA A 22 -8.67 13.20 27.05
N GLU A 23 -7.72 12.39 27.54
CA GLU A 23 -6.40 12.86 27.98
C GLU A 23 -5.26 12.14 27.25
N ALA A 24 -5.22 10.81 27.33
CA ALA A 24 -4.02 10.06 26.92
C ALA A 24 -3.80 10.07 25.40
N VAL A 25 -4.86 9.82 24.61
CA VAL A 25 -4.78 9.85 23.15
C VAL A 25 -4.46 11.26 22.64
N PRO A 26 -5.15 12.35 23.05
CA PRO A 26 -4.79 13.69 22.63
C PRO A 26 -3.37 14.14 23.00
N ALA A 27 -2.77 13.54 24.04
CA ALA A 27 -1.42 13.86 24.49
C ALA A 27 -0.31 13.19 23.66
N VAL A 28 -0.64 12.21 22.80
CA VAL A 28 0.34 11.62 21.87
C VAL A 28 0.83 12.68 20.90
N GLU A 29 2.15 12.82 20.78
CA GLU A 29 2.76 13.79 19.90
C GLU A 29 2.46 13.48 18.42
N VAL A 30 2.18 14.52 17.64
CA VAL A 30 2.03 14.43 16.18
C VAL A 30 3.18 15.22 15.56
N PRO A 31 4.27 14.55 15.13
CA PRO A 31 5.42 15.24 14.54
C PRO A 31 5.06 16.01 13.26
N ASP A 32 5.79 17.09 12.96
CA ASP A 32 5.54 17.94 11.79
C ASP A 32 5.54 17.13 10.47
N GLY A 33 6.44 16.15 10.33
CA GLY A 33 6.47 15.28 9.16
C GLY A 33 5.16 14.49 8.94
N ILE A 34 4.47 14.11 10.02
CA ILE A 34 3.15 13.48 9.94
C ILE A 34 2.09 14.50 9.51
N VAL A 35 2.15 15.73 10.02
CA VAL A 35 1.25 16.82 9.61
C VAL A 35 1.40 17.12 8.12
N ASP A 36 2.63 17.19 7.63
CA ASP A 36 2.95 17.40 6.22
C ASP A 36 2.45 16.24 5.34
N ALA A 37 2.62 14.99 5.80
CA ALA A 37 2.08 13.82 5.12
C ALA A 37 0.55 13.88 5.02
N VAL A 38 -0.15 14.25 6.11
CA VAL A 38 -1.62 14.40 6.12
C VAL A 38 -2.07 15.53 5.19
N CYS A 39 -1.36 16.66 5.17
CA CYS A 39 -1.63 17.76 4.24
C CYS A 39 -1.45 17.33 2.77
N THR A 40 -0.40 16.56 2.50
CA THR A 40 -0.09 16.01 1.18
C THR A 40 -1.19 15.03 0.73
N LEU A 41 -1.63 14.13 1.63
CA LEU A 41 -2.75 13.23 1.38
C LEU A 41 -4.01 13.98 1.00
N ARG A 42 -4.33 15.01 1.79
CA ARG A 42 -5.52 15.83 1.58
C ARG A 42 -5.50 16.49 0.22
N ALA A 43 -4.37 17.04 -0.20
CA ALA A 43 -4.21 17.63 -1.52
C ALA A 43 -4.32 16.56 -2.64
N ALA A 44 -3.73 15.38 -2.45
CA ALA A 44 -3.78 14.29 -3.41
C ALA A 44 -5.20 13.75 -3.63
N LEU A 45 -5.94 13.50 -2.56
CA LEU A 45 -7.34 13.06 -2.63
C LEU A 45 -8.23 14.12 -3.29
N ARG A 46 -8.03 15.39 -2.95
CA ARG A 46 -8.78 16.50 -3.56
C ARG A 46 -8.58 16.58 -5.08
N ARG A 47 -7.37 16.34 -5.58
CA ARG A 47 -7.09 16.28 -7.04
C ARG A 47 -7.83 15.15 -7.76
N LYS A 48 -8.26 14.12 -7.03
CA LYS A 48 -9.06 13.01 -7.55
C LYS A 48 -10.54 13.13 -7.20
N GLU A 49 -10.99 14.33 -6.82
CA GLU A 49 -12.37 14.63 -6.44
C GLU A 49 -12.87 13.85 -5.20
N LEU A 50 -11.95 13.31 -4.40
CA LEU A 50 -12.25 12.67 -3.11
C LEU A 50 -12.11 13.70 -1.97
N ILE A 51 -13.24 14.29 -1.58
CA ILE A 51 -13.27 15.42 -0.63
C ILE A 51 -13.79 14.97 0.73
N ALA A 52 -12.87 14.78 1.67
CA ALA A 52 -13.18 14.62 3.09
C ALA A 52 -13.37 15.99 3.79
N SER A 53 -14.36 16.11 4.67
CA SER A 53 -14.62 17.33 5.45
C SER A 53 -13.51 17.63 6.47
N ASP A 54 -13.35 18.89 6.88
CA ASP A 54 -12.39 19.28 7.94
C ASP A 54 -12.62 18.52 9.25
N ARG A 55 -13.88 18.20 9.56
CA ARG A 55 -14.22 17.36 10.72
C ARG A 55 -13.61 15.98 10.60
N ARG A 56 -13.71 15.35 9.42
CA ARG A 56 -13.14 14.03 9.13
C ARG A 56 -11.62 14.05 9.22
N TRP A 57 -10.96 15.10 8.73
CA TRP A 57 -9.51 15.27 8.88
C TRP A 57 -9.06 15.42 10.34
N ARG A 58 -9.80 16.19 11.15
CA ARG A 58 -9.52 16.28 12.59
C ARG A 58 -9.66 14.94 13.31
N GLN A 59 -10.67 14.14 12.92
CA GLN A 59 -10.89 12.80 13.46
C GLN A 59 -9.81 11.82 12.99
N ALA A 60 -9.33 11.95 11.74
CA ALA A 60 -8.23 11.17 11.20
C ALA A 60 -6.95 11.38 12.03
N VAL A 61 -6.59 12.61 12.39
CA VAL A 61 -5.43 12.88 13.26
C VAL A 61 -5.59 12.22 14.63
N ARG A 62 -6.78 12.30 15.24
CA ARG A 62 -7.06 11.58 16.51
C ARG A 62 -6.94 10.06 16.37
N LEU A 63 -7.28 9.51 15.20
CA LEU A 63 -7.14 8.08 14.93
C LEU A 63 -5.67 7.66 14.84
N LEU A 64 -4.81 8.49 14.25
CA LEU A 64 -3.36 8.27 14.25
C LEU A 64 -2.79 8.27 15.67
N GLN A 65 -3.17 9.26 16.48
CA GLN A 65 -2.79 9.33 17.90
C GLN A 65 -3.27 8.10 18.68
N ALA A 66 -4.50 7.63 18.42
CA ALA A 66 -5.04 6.44 19.05
C ALA A 66 -4.28 5.17 18.65
N SER A 67 -3.89 5.03 17.38
CA SER A 67 -3.06 3.93 16.88
C SER A 67 -1.73 3.87 17.63
N ALA A 68 -1.01 4.99 17.69
CA ALA A 68 0.25 5.09 18.43
C ALA A 68 0.08 4.82 19.94
N PHE A 69 -0.98 5.36 20.56
CA PHE A 69 -1.30 5.12 21.97
C PHE A 69 -1.52 3.63 22.27
N LEU A 70 -2.29 2.94 21.43
CA LEU A 70 -2.56 1.51 21.60
C LEU A 70 -1.31 0.64 21.45
N ASP A 71 -0.34 1.10 20.65
CA ASP A 71 1.00 0.51 20.54
C ASP A 71 1.95 0.93 21.67
N GLY A 72 1.49 1.75 22.63
CA GLY A 72 2.31 2.25 23.73
C GLY A 72 3.36 3.27 23.31
N ARG A 73 3.23 3.87 22.13
CA ARG A 73 4.16 4.87 21.60
C ARG A 73 3.73 6.28 22.00
N PRO A 74 4.68 7.16 22.39
CA PRO A 74 4.38 8.53 22.79
C PRO A 74 4.17 9.48 21.60
N ALA A 75 4.53 9.05 20.39
CA ALA A 75 4.43 9.85 19.17
C ALA A 75 3.89 9.01 18.00
N VAL A 76 3.16 9.67 17.11
CA VAL A 76 2.68 9.09 15.85
C VAL A 76 3.88 8.81 14.92
N ALA A 77 3.88 7.64 14.29
CA ALA A 77 4.86 7.22 13.31
C ALA A 77 4.21 7.10 11.92
N GLU A 78 5.03 7.04 10.86
CA GLU A 78 4.54 6.89 9.48
C GLU A 78 3.67 5.64 9.29
N SER A 79 3.94 4.56 10.03
CA SER A 79 3.15 3.32 9.99
C SER A 79 1.68 3.54 10.40
N ASP A 80 1.39 4.52 11.25
CA ASP A 80 0.03 4.82 11.71
C ASP A 80 -0.85 5.37 10.58
N LEU A 81 -0.25 6.01 9.57
CA LEU A 81 -0.99 6.56 8.42
C LEU A 81 -1.80 5.48 7.69
N SER A 82 -1.40 4.21 7.78
CA SER A 82 -2.12 3.07 7.21
C SER A 82 -3.58 2.98 7.69
N VAL A 83 -3.90 3.43 8.91
CA VAL A 83 -5.27 3.45 9.43
C VAL A 83 -6.20 4.36 8.62
N LEU A 84 -5.62 5.35 7.91
CA LEU A 84 -6.39 6.32 7.12
C LEU A 84 -7.04 5.71 5.87
N THR A 85 -6.56 4.54 5.44
CA THR A 85 -7.17 3.76 4.34
C THR A 85 -8.63 3.42 4.60
N HIS A 86 -9.06 3.42 5.86
CA HIS A 86 -10.39 3.01 6.28
C HIS A 86 -11.36 4.16 6.56
N VAL A 87 -10.91 5.42 6.52
CA VAL A 87 -11.73 6.56 6.99
C VAL A 87 -11.88 7.71 6.00
N LEU A 88 -11.18 7.68 4.86
CA LEU A 88 -11.15 8.79 3.90
C LEU A 88 -11.96 8.54 2.61
N TRP A 89 -12.79 7.49 2.56
CA TRP A 89 -13.71 7.21 1.45
C TRP A 89 -15.17 7.23 1.91
N ASP A 90 -16.08 7.55 0.99
CA ASP A 90 -17.54 7.58 1.21
C ASP A 90 -18.27 6.41 0.52
N SER A 91 -17.63 5.76 -0.45
CA SER A 91 -18.15 4.53 -1.06
C SER A 91 -17.05 3.47 -1.23
N PRO A 92 -17.41 2.17 -1.25
CA PRO A 92 -16.44 1.09 -1.42
C PRO A 92 -15.59 1.21 -2.71
N ALA A 93 -16.15 1.80 -3.77
CA ALA A 93 -15.44 2.02 -5.03
C ALA A 93 -14.27 3.02 -4.91
N GLN A 94 -14.30 3.91 -3.92
CA GLN A 94 -13.23 4.89 -3.68
C GLN A 94 -12.08 4.31 -2.85
N ARG A 95 -12.33 3.23 -2.09
CA ARG A 95 -11.36 2.63 -1.18
C ARG A 95 -10.02 2.31 -1.87
N PRO A 96 -9.96 1.66 -3.05
CA PRO A 96 -8.68 1.36 -3.70
C PRO A 96 -7.86 2.62 -4.00
N THR A 97 -8.52 3.71 -4.40
CA THR A 97 -7.85 4.98 -4.66
C THR A 97 -7.29 5.60 -3.38
N VAL A 98 -8.07 5.61 -2.30
CA VAL A 98 -7.61 6.09 -0.98
C VAL A 98 -6.46 5.25 -0.46
N GLU A 99 -6.57 3.93 -0.54
CA GLU A 99 -5.55 2.98 -0.10
C GLU A 99 -4.23 3.23 -0.82
N ARG A 100 -4.28 3.39 -2.14
CA ARG A 100 -3.12 3.74 -2.96
C ARG A 100 -2.50 5.07 -2.50
N GLU A 101 -3.29 6.13 -2.33
CA GLU A 101 -2.74 7.44 -1.91
C GLU A 101 -2.18 7.46 -0.48
N VAL A 102 -2.74 6.67 0.44
CA VAL A 102 -2.17 6.52 1.78
C VAL A 102 -0.84 5.76 1.71
N LEU A 103 -0.80 4.65 0.97
CA LEU A 103 0.45 3.89 0.77
C LEU A 103 1.54 4.74 0.12
N HIS A 104 1.18 5.66 -0.78
CA HIS A 104 2.12 6.60 -1.37
C HIS A 104 2.88 7.45 -0.35
N LEU A 105 2.25 7.79 0.78
CA LEU A 105 2.82 8.65 1.80
C LEU A 105 3.64 7.90 2.83
N VAL A 106 3.22 6.66 3.15
CA VAL A 106 3.96 5.79 4.08
C VAL A 106 5.23 5.26 3.43
N ASN A 107 5.21 5.10 2.10
CA ASN A 107 6.35 4.56 1.39
C ASN A 107 6.36 5.05 -0.07
N PRO A 108 7.08 6.14 -0.38
CA PRO A 108 7.29 6.61 -1.75
C PRO A 108 7.81 5.53 -2.69
N ASP A 109 8.63 4.61 -2.17
CA ASP A 109 9.19 3.51 -2.95
C ASP A 109 8.11 2.45 -3.24
N ALA A 110 7.16 2.26 -2.32
CA ALA A 110 6.00 1.41 -2.56
C ALA A 110 5.08 1.98 -3.65
N LYS A 111 4.92 3.30 -3.75
CA LYS A 111 4.20 3.92 -4.87
C LYS A 111 4.81 3.52 -6.20
N GLU A 112 6.11 3.73 -6.32
CA GLU A 112 6.78 3.44 -7.58
C GLU A 112 6.75 1.93 -7.90
N ALA A 113 6.84 1.08 -6.88
CA ALA A 113 6.61 -0.35 -7.05
C ALA A 113 5.19 -0.67 -7.53
N LEU A 114 4.15 0.00 -7.01
CA LEU A 114 2.76 -0.18 -7.47
C LEU A 114 2.55 0.33 -8.91
N ASP A 115 3.13 1.47 -9.28
CA ASP A 115 3.06 1.98 -10.66
C ASP A 115 3.75 1.00 -11.65
N LEU A 116 4.85 0.37 -11.22
CA LEU A 116 5.49 -0.71 -11.97
C LEU A 116 4.61 -1.96 -12.02
N ALA A 117 3.85 -2.27 -10.97
CA ALA A 117 2.91 -3.38 -10.95
C ALA A 117 1.80 -3.19 -12.01
N ASP A 118 1.22 -2.00 -12.10
CA ASP A 118 0.22 -1.66 -13.13
C ASP A 118 0.80 -1.89 -14.55
N THR A 119 2.07 -1.51 -14.76
CA THR A 119 2.77 -1.76 -16.04
C THR A 119 2.98 -3.25 -16.32
N ILE A 120 3.29 -4.04 -15.29
CA ILE A 120 3.49 -5.50 -15.40
C ILE A 120 2.17 -6.22 -15.67
N ASP A 121 1.08 -5.81 -15.01
CA ASP A 121 -0.25 -6.40 -15.20
C ASP A 121 -0.82 -6.07 -16.58
N GLU A 122 -0.53 -4.88 -17.11
CA GLU A 122 -0.84 -4.52 -18.50
C GLU A 122 -0.07 -5.41 -19.51
N LEU A 123 1.19 -5.74 -19.22
CA LEU A 123 1.97 -6.67 -20.05
C LEU A 123 1.43 -8.09 -20.00
N GLU A 124 0.96 -8.55 -18.84
CA GLU A 124 0.32 -9.87 -18.73
C GLU A 124 -1.02 -9.89 -19.49
N THR A 125 -1.82 -8.83 -19.41
CA THR A 125 -3.06 -8.71 -20.18
C THR A 125 -2.79 -8.75 -21.69
N GLN A 126 -1.72 -8.10 -22.15
CA GLN A 126 -1.28 -8.19 -23.55
C GLN A 126 -0.80 -9.60 -23.93
N LEU A 127 -0.10 -10.31 -23.04
CA LEU A 127 0.29 -11.70 -23.26
C LEU A 127 -0.94 -12.59 -23.43
N ASP A 128 -1.92 -12.48 -22.53
CA ASP A 128 -3.15 -13.27 -22.60
C ASP A 128 -3.95 -12.96 -23.89
N ALA A 129 -3.94 -11.70 -24.35
CA ALA A 129 -4.56 -11.32 -25.63
C ALA A 129 -3.83 -11.88 -26.86
N MET A 130 -2.56 -12.28 -26.72
CA MET A 130 -1.78 -12.94 -27.77
C MET A 130 -1.99 -14.47 -27.79
N ALA A 131 -2.79 -15.02 -26.88
CA ALA A 131 -3.14 -16.43 -26.89
C ALA A 131 -3.74 -16.83 -28.26
N GLY A 132 -3.16 -17.86 -28.87
CA GLY A 132 -3.57 -18.36 -30.19
C GLY A 132 -2.96 -17.65 -31.40
N GLN A 133 -2.11 -16.63 -31.21
CA GLN A 133 -1.27 -16.08 -32.28
C GLN A 133 -0.12 -17.02 -32.63
N SER A 134 0.55 -16.78 -33.77
CA SER A 134 1.71 -17.59 -34.16
C SER A 134 2.89 -17.37 -33.21
N ARG A 135 3.75 -18.39 -33.11
CA ARG A 135 4.95 -18.34 -32.25
C ARG A 135 5.92 -17.25 -32.69
N GLU A 136 6.00 -16.97 -34.00
CA GLU A 136 6.80 -15.88 -34.55
C GLU A 136 6.29 -14.52 -34.09
N ALA A 137 4.97 -14.29 -34.12
CA ALA A 137 4.35 -13.03 -33.69
C ALA A 137 4.56 -12.80 -32.19
N LEU A 138 4.41 -13.87 -31.38
CA LEU A 138 4.68 -13.81 -29.94
C LEU A 138 6.15 -13.50 -29.68
N SER A 139 7.07 -14.20 -30.34
CA SER A 139 8.53 -13.97 -30.20
C SER A 139 8.93 -12.55 -30.56
N GLU A 140 8.36 -12.00 -31.64
CA GLU A 140 8.61 -10.63 -32.08
C GLU A 140 8.16 -9.60 -31.03
N TRP A 141 6.96 -9.78 -30.46
CA TRP A 141 6.47 -8.90 -29.39
C TRP A 141 7.33 -9.00 -28.12
N VAL A 142 7.73 -10.21 -27.73
CA VAL A 142 8.62 -10.41 -26.57
C VAL A 142 9.92 -9.65 -26.75
N ILE A 143 10.58 -9.82 -27.91
CA ILE A 143 11.88 -9.22 -28.20
C ILE A 143 11.78 -7.70 -28.27
N LYS A 144 10.75 -7.17 -28.94
CA LYS A 144 10.62 -5.73 -29.20
C LYS A 144 10.07 -4.93 -28.02
N LYS A 145 9.28 -5.55 -27.14
CA LYS A 145 8.55 -4.83 -26.07
C LYS A 145 8.69 -5.49 -24.70
N ALA A 146 8.16 -6.70 -24.53
CA ALA A 146 7.93 -7.27 -23.21
C ALA A 146 9.24 -7.51 -22.45
N HIS A 147 10.27 -8.08 -23.10
CA HIS A 147 11.55 -8.37 -22.45
C HIS A 147 12.23 -7.10 -21.94
N HIS A 148 12.24 -6.03 -22.73
CA HIS A 148 12.86 -4.75 -22.33
C HIS A 148 12.10 -4.11 -21.16
N GLN A 149 10.78 -4.03 -21.23
CA GLN A 149 9.98 -3.41 -20.16
C GLN A 149 10.07 -4.20 -18.85
N LEU A 150 9.98 -5.53 -18.90
CA LEU A 150 10.14 -6.37 -17.71
C LEU A 150 11.55 -6.27 -17.12
N ALA A 151 12.60 -6.22 -17.94
CA ALA A 151 13.97 -6.06 -17.46
C ALA A 151 14.20 -4.69 -16.81
N THR A 152 13.67 -3.62 -17.41
CA THR A 152 13.75 -2.26 -16.85
C THR A 152 12.98 -2.15 -15.53
N ALA A 153 11.77 -2.72 -15.46
CA ALA A 153 10.99 -2.78 -14.22
C ALA A 153 11.74 -3.54 -13.12
N GLY A 154 12.33 -4.70 -13.44
CA GLY A 154 13.12 -5.49 -12.49
C GLY A 154 14.30 -4.69 -11.90
N LYS A 155 15.11 -4.04 -12.75
CA LYS A 155 16.23 -3.20 -12.30
C LYS A 155 15.79 -2.00 -11.47
N ARG A 156 14.57 -1.49 -11.68
CA ARG A 156 14.04 -0.38 -10.89
C ARG A 156 13.56 -0.85 -9.53
N LEU A 157 12.88 -1.99 -9.46
CA LEU A 157 12.46 -2.62 -8.20
C LEU A 157 13.67 -2.98 -7.31
N GLU A 158 14.77 -3.46 -7.89
CA GLU A 158 16.01 -3.72 -7.14
C GLU A 158 16.55 -2.45 -6.47
N ARG A 159 16.68 -1.36 -7.24
CA ARG A 159 17.12 -0.06 -6.70
C ARG A 159 16.17 0.49 -5.63
N LEU A 160 14.86 0.44 -5.89
CA LEU A 160 13.86 0.87 -4.91
C LEU A 160 13.98 0.09 -3.60
N ARG A 161 14.27 -1.21 -3.68
CA ARG A 161 14.47 -2.05 -2.50
C ARG A 161 15.71 -1.64 -1.72
N GLU A 162 16.82 -1.37 -2.41
CA GLU A 162 18.06 -0.89 -1.78
C GLU A 162 17.82 0.44 -1.04
N ASP A 163 17.18 1.40 -1.72
CA ASP A 163 16.84 2.71 -1.16
C ASP A 163 15.91 2.59 0.06
N ALA A 164 14.92 1.70 0.00
CA ALA A 164 14.01 1.42 1.12
C ALA A 164 14.75 0.84 2.33
N VAL A 165 15.64 -0.14 2.11
CA VAL A 165 16.44 -0.77 3.19
C VAL A 165 17.36 0.24 3.85
N VAL A 166 18.08 1.06 3.06
CA VAL A 166 18.98 2.10 3.58
C VAL A 166 18.22 3.12 4.42
N ALA A 167 17.00 3.46 4.00
CA ALA A 167 16.13 4.38 4.74
C ALA A 167 15.38 3.72 5.91
N GLY A 168 15.57 2.43 6.18
CA GLY A 168 14.83 1.70 7.22
C GLY A 168 13.32 1.55 6.94
N ARG A 169 12.90 1.75 5.69
CA ARG A 169 11.51 1.66 5.23
C ARG A 169 11.14 0.23 4.86
N SER A 170 9.85 -0.10 4.89
CA SER A 170 9.35 -1.43 4.55
C SER A 170 9.60 -1.80 3.08
N THR A 171 10.05 -3.03 2.81
CA THR A 171 10.25 -3.56 1.46
C THR A 171 9.11 -4.44 0.95
N SER A 172 8.10 -4.74 1.78
CA SER A 172 7.13 -5.81 1.50
C SER A 172 6.36 -5.63 0.19
N ALA A 173 5.95 -4.39 -0.13
CA ALA A 173 5.29 -4.07 -1.39
C ALA A 173 6.23 -4.27 -2.59
N ILE A 174 7.49 -3.84 -2.46
CA ILE A 174 8.52 -3.98 -3.50
C ILE A 174 8.78 -5.46 -3.76
N ASP A 175 8.99 -6.25 -2.70
CA ASP A 175 9.26 -7.69 -2.78
C ASP A 175 8.10 -8.44 -3.46
N ARG A 176 6.85 -8.08 -3.15
CA ARG A 176 5.65 -8.65 -3.81
C ARG A 176 5.64 -8.35 -5.32
N VAL A 177 5.90 -7.10 -5.70
CA VAL A 177 5.93 -6.71 -7.12
C VAL A 177 7.12 -7.34 -7.84
N THR A 178 8.27 -7.50 -7.18
CA THR A 178 9.41 -8.25 -7.72
C THR A 178 9.05 -9.71 -7.99
N GLY A 179 8.34 -10.37 -7.06
CA GLY A 179 7.83 -11.72 -7.27
C GLY A 179 6.90 -11.80 -8.49
N ARG A 180 5.97 -10.84 -8.62
CA ARG A 180 5.06 -10.72 -9.75
C ARG A 180 5.78 -10.51 -11.08
N GLN A 181 6.72 -9.58 -11.14
CA GLN A 181 7.56 -9.30 -12.32
C GLN A 181 8.29 -10.56 -12.80
N ARG A 182 8.87 -11.33 -11.86
CA ARG A 182 9.58 -12.59 -12.18
C ARG A 182 8.63 -13.64 -12.73
N ALA A 183 7.44 -13.77 -12.14
CA ALA A 183 6.42 -14.72 -12.60
C ALA A 183 5.95 -14.39 -14.04
N VAL A 184 5.64 -13.12 -14.32
CA VAL A 184 5.23 -12.70 -15.67
C VAL A 184 6.38 -12.86 -16.66
N ARG A 185 7.62 -12.52 -16.29
CA ARG A 185 8.79 -12.74 -17.14
C ARG A 185 9.02 -14.22 -17.46
N ALA A 186 8.85 -15.11 -16.49
CA ALA A 186 8.94 -16.54 -16.72
C ALA A 186 7.86 -17.00 -17.70
N ARG A 187 6.59 -16.62 -17.49
CA ARG A 187 5.48 -16.93 -18.42
C ARG A 187 5.77 -16.47 -19.84
N VAL A 188 6.16 -15.20 -20.02
CA VAL A 188 6.49 -14.62 -21.33
C VAL A 188 7.59 -15.42 -22.04
N LEU A 189 8.63 -15.85 -21.31
CA LEU A 189 9.71 -16.65 -21.87
C LEU A 189 9.27 -18.07 -22.20
N THR A 190 8.50 -18.73 -21.34
CA THR A 190 7.98 -20.09 -21.59
C THR A 190 7.04 -20.11 -22.79
N GLU A 191 6.09 -19.17 -22.89
CA GLU A 191 5.14 -19.13 -24.01
C GLU A 191 5.82 -18.78 -25.34
N ALA A 192 6.84 -17.90 -25.34
CA ALA A 192 7.57 -17.54 -26.57
C ALA A 192 8.63 -18.57 -26.99
N LEU A 193 9.41 -19.08 -26.03
CA LEU A 193 10.56 -19.95 -26.28
C LEU A 193 10.22 -21.43 -26.15
N GLY A 194 9.03 -21.79 -25.66
CA GLY A 194 8.59 -23.17 -25.50
C GLY A 194 9.54 -24.01 -24.64
N VAL A 195 10.20 -23.38 -23.67
CA VAL A 195 11.12 -24.03 -22.73
C VAL A 195 10.34 -24.24 -21.44
N ASP A 196 10.01 -25.49 -21.14
CA ASP A 196 9.52 -25.94 -19.83
C ASP A 196 10.61 -25.83 -18.76
#